data_AF-A0A7S1M6Q6-F1
#
_entry.id   AF-A0A7S1M6Q6-F1
#
_cell.length_a   1.000
_cell.length_b   1.000
_cell.length_c   1.000
_cell.angle_alpha   90.00
_cell.angle_beta   90.00
_cell.angle_gamma   90.00
#
_symmetry.space_group_name_H-M   'P 1'
#
loop_
_entity.id
_entity.type
_entity.pdbx_description
1 polymer ?
#
loop_
_entity_poly.entity_id
_entity_poly.type
_entity_poly.pdbx_seq_one_letter_code
_entity_poly.pdbx_strand_id
1 'polypeptide(L)'
;CDPQVGEVIGYGQFYVGVAAAPIATLGGLEWKAAEPPCVWALHSNMGAQLGHANVAVFGLDPFLFASGTVLTVIVDRDRGTVSFSRGSRHYVDVFTGVPPDAEVCPFVQIVAEHTSATIVAGTREQNV
;
A
#
# COMPACT_ATOMS: atom_id res chain seq x y z
N CYS A 1 -9.31 43.24 4.80
CA CYS A 1 -9.17 41.91 4.18
C CYS A 1 -9.37 40.89 5.27
N ASP A 2 -10.44 40.10 5.20
CA ASP A 2 -10.64 39.03 6.16
C ASP A 2 -9.57 37.94 5.97
N PRO A 3 -9.03 37.37 7.06
CA PRO A 3 -8.14 36.23 6.95
C PRO A 3 -8.93 35.03 6.42
N GLN A 4 -8.58 34.53 5.24
CA GLN A 4 -9.03 33.23 4.78
C GLN A 4 -8.26 32.16 5.55
N VAL A 5 -8.92 31.51 6.51
CA VAL A 5 -8.42 30.28 7.12
C VAL A 5 -8.74 29.16 6.13
N GLY A 6 -7.77 28.84 5.27
CA GLY A 6 -7.81 27.65 4.42
C GLY A 6 -7.23 26.46 5.19
N GLU A 7 -8.04 25.48 5.53
CA GLU A 7 -7.55 24.19 6.01
C GLU A 7 -7.01 23.42 4.79
N VAL A 8 -5.71 23.15 4.76
CA VAL A 8 -5.12 22.23 3.78
C VAL A 8 -5.53 20.81 4.17
N ILE A 9 -6.69 20.36 3.69
CA ILE A 9 -7.08 18.94 3.75
C ILE A 9 -6.54 18.24 2.49
N GLY A 10 -5.24 18.36 2.26
CA GLY A 10 -4.57 17.79 1.10
C GLY A 10 -3.87 16.48 1.45
N TYR A 11 -4.62 15.42 1.75
CA TYR A 11 -4.02 14.08 1.80
C TYR A 11 -3.85 13.61 0.36
N GLY A 12 -2.61 13.61 -0.14
CA GLY A 12 -2.31 13.07 -1.46
C GLY A 12 -2.91 11.67 -1.64
N GLN A 13 -3.68 11.46 -2.70
CA GLN A 13 -4.30 10.17 -2.98
C GLN A 13 -3.30 9.27 -3.69
N PHE A 14 -2.97 8.13 -3.07
CA PHE A 14 -2.08 7.14 -3.66
C PHE A 14 -2.41 5.73 -3.18
N TYR A 15 -1.94 4.75 -3.95
CA TYR A 15 -1.85 3.35 -3.55
C TYR A 15 -0.40 2.97 -3.29
N VAL A 16 -0.14 2.17 -2.26
CA VAL A 16 1.19 1.66 -1.91
C VAL A 16 1.12 0.18 -1.51
N GLY A 17 2.05 -0.62 -2.01
CA GLY A 17 2.12 -2.04 -1.70
C GLY A 17 3.06 -2.78 -2.63
N VAL A 18 2.60 -3.91 -3.14
CA VAL A 18 3.37 -4.75 -4.07
C VAL A 18 2.52 -5.22 -5.23
N ALA A 19 3.19 -5.51 -6.35
CA ALA A 19 2.57 -5.99 -7.57
C ALA A 19 3.30 -7.22 -8.13
N ALA A 20 2.56 -8.13 -8.74
CA ALA A 20 3.12 -9.19 -9.55
C ALA A 20 3.52 -8.65 -10.93
N ALA A 21 4.73 -8.93 -11.37
CA ALA A 21 5.19 -8.54 -12.69
C ALA A 21 4.63 -9.46 -13.79
N PRO A 22 4.43 -8.95 -15.03
CA PRO A 22 4.61 -7.54 -15.43
C PRO A 22 3.35 -6.71 -15.14
N ILE A 23 3.48 -5.67 -14.31
CA ILE A 23 2.39 -4.69 -14.07
C ILE A 23 2.31 -3.61 -15.17
N ALA A 24 3.38 -3.46 -15.96
CA ALA A 24 3.50 -2.44 -17.00
C ALA A 24 2.45 -2.57 -18.13
N THR A 25 1.70 -3.67 -18.18
CA THR A 25 0.60 -3.91 -19.12
C THR A 25 -0.73 -3.36 -18.65
N LEU A 26 -0.88 -2.97 -17.38
CA LEU A 26 -2.14 -2.49 -16.81
C LEU A 26 -2.15 -0.96 -16.77
N GLY A 27 -3.06 -0.36 -17.54
CA GLY A 27 -3.25 1.08 -17.56
C GLY A 27 -4.13 1.55 -16.39
N GLY A 28 -3.85 2.75 -15.85
CA GLY A 28 -4.76 3.41 -14.91
C GLY A 28 -5.07 2.59 -13.65
N LEU A 29 -6.35 2.24 -13.44
CA LEU A 29 -6.85 1.52 -12.26
C LEU A 29 -7.38 0.11 -12.59
N GLU A 30 -7.11 -0.41 -13.80
CA GLU A 30 -7.62 -1.71 -14.27
C GLU A 30 -7.18 -2.88 -13.37
N TRP A 31 -5.98 -2.77 -12.78
CA TRP A 31 -5.44 -3.74 -11.84
C TRP A 31 -6.33 -4.00 -10.61
N LYS A 32 -7.26 -3.09 -10.27
CA LYS A 32 -8.21 -3.27 -9.16
C LYS A 32 -9.23 -4.38 -9.40
N ALA A 33 -9.52 -4.69 -10.66
CA ALA A 33 -10.50 -5.69 -11.08
C ALA A 33 -9.84 -6.92 -11.72
N ALA A 34 -8.50 -7.02 -11.66
CA ALA A 34 -7.77 -8.14 -12.22
C ALA A 34 -8.07 -9.44 -11.45
N GLU A 35 -8.35 -10.51 -12.20
CA GLU A 35 -8.56 -11.86 -11.68
C GLU A 35 -7.65 -12.83 -12.46
N PRO A 36 -6.67 -13.49 -11.81
CA PRO A 36 -6.36 -13.38 -10.38
C PRO A 36 -5.76 -12.00 -10.01
N PRO A 37 -5.81 -11.61 -8.72
CA PRO A 37 -5.22 -10.36 -8.26
C PRO A 37 -3.75 -10.23 -8.64
N CYS A 38 -3.36 -9.06 -9.13
CA CYS A 38 -1.97 -8.74 -9.50
C CYS A 38 -1.36 -7.62 -8.63
N VAL A 39 -2.15 -7.00 -7.74
CA VAL A 39 -1.73 -5.92 -6.85
C VAL A 39 -2.26 -6.15 -5.44
N TRP A 40 -1.41 -5.92 -4.44
CA TRP A 40 -1.73 -5.97 -3.02
C TRP A 40 -1.29 -4.64 -2.39
N ALA A 41 -2.21 -3.68 -2.35
CA ALA A 41 -1.90 -2.30 -2.01
C ALA A 41 -2.98 -1.62 -1.16
N LEU A 42 -2.54 -0.69 -0.32
CA LEU A 42 -3.38 0.14 0.54
C LEU A 42 -3.55 1.52 -0.05
N HIS A 43 -4.74 2.08 0.13
CA HIS A 43 -5.04 3.45 -0.24
C HIS A 43 -4.72 4.44 0.88
N SER A 44 -4.14 5.56 0.50
CA SER A 44 -3.64 6.65 1.38
C SER A 44 -4.61 7.15 2.49
N ASN A 45 -5.91 7.14 2.26
CA ASN A 45 -6.91 7.63 3.23
C ASN A 45 -8.13 6.72 3.36
N MET A 46 -8.18 5.62 2.61
CA MET A 46 -9.28 4.66 2.64
C MET A 46 -8.82 3.26 3.03
N GLY A 47 -7.51 3.06 3.30
CA GLY A 47 -6.94 1.79 3.73
C GLY A 47 -7.12 0.67 2.70
N ALA A 48 -7.46 -0.51 3.20
CA ALA A 48 -7.64 -1.71 2.41
C ALA A 48 -8.99 -1.73 1.67
N GLN A 49 -9.01 -1.25 0.43
CA GLN A 49 -10.23 -1.22 -0.39
C GLN A 49 -10.31 -2.32 -1.46
N LEU A 50 -9.23 -3.07 -1.67
CA LEU A 50 -9.24 -4.15 -2.65
C LEU A 50 -10.03 -5.32 -2.07
N GLY A 51 -10.83 -5.99 -2.91
CA GLY A 51 -11.76 -7.03 -2.46
C GLY A 51 -11.09 -8.24 -1.79
N HIS A 52 -9.81 -8.46 -2.05
CA HIS A 52 -8.99 -9.53 -1.47
C HIS A 52 -8.21 -9.09 -0.22
N ALA A 53 -8.54 -7.95 0.37
CA ALA A 53 -7.93 -7.49 1.60
C ALA A 53 -8.70 -7.98 2.85
N ASN A 54 -7.97 -8.40 3.88
CA ASN A 54 -8.51 -8.65 5.20
C ASN A 54 -8.60 -7.35 5.99
N VAL A 55 -9.72 -6.64 5.91
CA VAL A 55 -9.91 -5.35 6.58
C VAL A 55 -10.00 -5.44 8.11
N ALA A 56 -10.27 -6.63 8.66
CA ALA A 56 -10.42 -6.81 10.11
C ALA A 56 -9.12 -6.53 10.89
N VAL A 57 -7.97 -6.70 10.23
CA VAL A 57 -6.63 -6.47 10.81
C VAL A 57 -6.39 -5.02 11.24
N PHE A 58 -7.19 -4.07 10.74
CA PHE A 58 -7.05 -2.66 11.08
C PHE A 58 -7.81 -2.28 12.36
N GLY A 59 -8.77 -3.09 12.81
CA GLY A 59 -9.56 -2.81 14.01
C GLY A 59 -10.21 -1.41 13.97
N LEU A 60 -9.86 -0.57 14.96
CA LEU A 60 -10.34 0.82 15.08
C LEU A 60 -9.35 1.86 14.51
N ASP A 61 -8.28 1.42 13.86
CA ASP A 61 -7.33 2.34 13.24
C ASP A 61 -7.91 2.95 11.96
N PRO A 62 -8.09 4.29 11.89
CA PRO A 62 -8.67 4.94 10.71
C PRO A 62 -7.76 4.90 9.47
N PHE A 63 -6.53 4.40 9.60
CA PHE A 63 -5.63 4.13 8.49
C PHE A 63 -5.38 5.31 7.55
N LEU A 64 -4.99 6.44 8.13
CA LEU A 64 -4.63 7.66 7.40
C LEU A 64 -3.12 7.77 7.21
N PHE A 65 -2.67 7.89 5.97
CA PHE A 65 -1.28 8.21 5.64
C PHE A 65 -1.12 9.73 5.52
N ALA A 66 -0.50 10.34 6.53
CA ALA A 66 -0.11 11.74 6.47
C ALA A 66 1.21 11.90 5.72
N SER A 67 1.54 13.14 5.34
CA SER A 67 2.87 13.48 4.81
C SER A 67 3.97 13.01 5.78
N GLY A 68 5.03 12.42 5.24
CA GLY A 68 6.14 11.86 6.03
C GLY A 68 5.87 10.48 6.65
N THR A 69 4.69 9.87 6.43
CA THR A 69 4.44 8.51 6.90
C THR A 69 5.37 7.51 6.24
N VAL A 70 6.12 6.76 7.06
CA VAL A 70 6.92 5.62 6.60
C VAL A 70 6.09 4.34 6.74
N LEU A 71 5.87 3.66 5.62
CA LEU A 71 5.18 2.38 5.54
C LEU A 71 6.18 1.30 5.13
N THR A 72 6.28 0.25 5.93
CA THR A 72 7.04 -0.96 5.57
C THR A 72 6.07 -1.98 5.00
N VAL A 73 6.38 -2.50 3.82
CA VAL A 73 5.64 -3.59 3.18
C VAL A 73 6.43 -4.87 3.36
N ILE A 74 5.81 -5.90 3.94
CA ILE A 74 6.43 -7.17 4.26
C ILE A 74 5.74 -8.24 3.42
N VAL A 75 6.50 -8.95 2.60
CA VAL A 75 5.99 -10.04 1.77
C VAL A 75 6.53 -11.35 2.31
N ASP A 76 5.64 -12.23 2.76
CA ASP A 76 5.97 -13.60 3.13
C ASP A 76 5.67 -14.50 1.92
N ARG A 77 6.74 -14.98 1.28
CA ARG A 77 6.66 -15.80 0.06
C ARG A 77 6.26 -17.24 0.33
N ASP A 78 6.53 -17.75 1.53
CA ASP A 78 6.18 -19.12 1.91
C ASP A 78 4.70 -19.23 2.22
N ARG A 79 4.14 -18.19 2.85
CA ARG A 79 2.71 -18.11 3.19
C ARG A 79 1.86 -17.44 2.11
N GLY A 80 2.50 -16.78 1.13
CA GLY A 80 1.81 -16.03 0.08
C GLY A 80 1.01 -14.84 0.61
N THR A 81 1.57 -14.12 1.60
CA THR A 81 0.89 -13.03 2.31
C THR A 81 1.63 -11.70 2.20
N VAL A 82 0.88 -10.60 2.35
CA VAL A 82 1.41 -9.24 2.46
C VAL A 82 0.94 -8.62 3.76
N SER A 83 1.90 -8.15 4.54
CA SER A 83 1.70 -7.44 5.81
C SER A 83 2.26 -6.03 5.71
N PHE A 84 1.80 -5.14 6.59
CA PHE A 84 2.22 -3.74 6.62
C PHE A 84 2.63 -3.33 8.02
N SER A 85 3.62 -2.46 8.12
CA SER A 85 4.00 -1.83 9.39
C SER A 85 4.09 -0.32 9.23
N ARG A 86 3.55 0.41 10.21
CA ARG A 86 3.54 1.88 10.26
C ARG A 86 3.86 2.31 11.69
N GLY A 87 5.05 2.86 11.90
CA GLY A 87 5.55 3.15 13.24
C GLY A 87 5.59 1.87 14.10
N SER A 88 4.94 1.89 15.26
CA SER A 88 4.83 0.73 16.15
C SER A 88 3.65 -0.21 15.84
N ARG A 89 2.85 0.09 14.81
CA ARG A 89 1.68 -0.71 14.45
C ARG A 89 2.04 -1.70 13.35
N HIS A 90 1.62 -2.95 13.55
CA HIS A 90 1.81 -4.05 12.61
C HIS A 90 0.45 -4.60 12.22
N TYR A 91 0.21 -4.69 10.91
CA TYR A 91 -1.00 -5.24 10.30
C TYR A 91 -0.58 -6.51 9.58
N VAL A 92 -0.90 -7.65 10.19
CA VAL A 92 -0.42 -8.96 9.77
C VAL A 92 -1.42 -9.60 8.81
N ASP A 93 -0.91 -10.22 7.75
CA ASP A 93 -1.68 -10.94 6.73
C ASP A 93 -2.84 -10.10 6.16
N VAL A 94 -2.55 -8.82 5.85
CA VAL A 94 -3.52 -7.89 5.26
C VAL A 94 -4.02 -8.40 3.92
N PHE A 95 -3.15 -9.02 3.14
CA PHE A 95 -3.54 -9.70 1.92
C PHE A 95 -2.98 -11.12 1.88
N THR A 96 -3.67 -11.96 1.11
CA THR A 96 -3.27 -13.33 0.78
C THR A 96 -3.29 -13.55 -0.73
N GLY A 97 -2.85 -14.72 -1.17
CA GLY A 97 -2.92 -15.13 -2.58
C GLY A 97 -1.79 -14.59 -3.44
N VAL A 98 -0.66 -14.17 -2.85
CA VAL A 98 0.56 -13.87 -3.61
C VAL A 98 1.07 -15.18 -4.23
N PRO A 99 1.20 -15.30 -5.57
CA PRO A 99 1.66 -16.53 -6.18
C PRO A 99 3.12 -16.83 -5.78
N PRO A 100 3.44 -18.08 -5.42
CA PRO A 100 4.76 -18.44 -4.88
C PRO A 100 5.90 -18.22 -5.89
N ASP A 101 5.63 -18.37 -7.18
CA ASP A 101 6.63 -18.23 -8.25
C ASP A 101 6.57 -16.89 -8.99
N ALA A 102 5.68 -15.97 -8.60
CA ALA A 102 5.57 -14.67 -9.26
C ALA A 102 6.71 -13.74 -8.87
N GLU A 103 7.34 -13.09 -9.83
CA GLU A 103 8.19 -11.94 -9.53
C GLU A 103 7.32 -10.82 -8.93
N VAL A 104 7.72 -10.30 -7.77
CA VAL A 104 6.98 -9.25 -7.08
C VAL A 104 7.86 -8.03 -6.91
N CYS A 105 7.32 -6.87 -7.28
CA CYS A 105 8.00 -5.59 -7.19
C CYS A 105 7.25 -4.62 -6.27
N PRO A 106 7.97 -3.67 -5.64
CA PRO A 106 7.34 -2.55 -4.95
C PRO A 106 6.41 -1.78 -5.89
N PHE A 107 5.24 -1.41 -5.40
CA PHE A 107 4.22 -0.70 -6.16
C PHE A 107 3.81 0.59 -5.47
N VAL A 108 3.82 1.69 -6.21
CA VAL A 108 3.17 2.94 -5.84
C VAL A 108 2.43 3.49 -7.05
N GLN A 109 1.16 3.84 -6.88
CA GLN A 109 0.41 4.62 -7.85
C GLN A 109 -0.05 5.93 -7.23
N ILE A 110 0.39 7.03 -7.82
CA ILE A 110 0.00 8.37 -7.43
C ILE A 110 -1.25 8.76 -8.22
N VAL A 111 -2.30 9.20 -7.52
CA VAL A 111 -3.60 9.57 -8.10
C VAL A 111 -3.86 11.08 -8.01
N ALA A 112 -3.30 11.75 -7.00
CA ALA A 112 -3.46 13.20 -6.82
C ALA A 112 -2.24 14.00 -7.32
N GLU A 113 -2.51 15.16 -7.91
CA GLU A 113 -1.49 16.13 -8.28
C GLU A 113 -0.68 16.57 -7.04
N HIS A 114 0.59 16.92 -7.23
CA HIS A 114 1.53 17.34 -6.17
C HIS A 114 1.83 16.31 -5.07
N THR A 115 1.43 15.05 -5.26
CA THR A 115 1.80 13.95 -4.38
C THR A 115 3.10 13.31 -4.87
N SER A 116 3.99 12.94 -3.94
CA SER A 116 5.20 12.18 -4.25
C SER A 116 5.42 11.10 -3.22
N ALA A 117 6.09 10.03 -3.62
CA ALA A 117 6.46 8.92 -2.76
C ALA A 117 7.87 8.47 -3.14
N THR A 118 8.62 7.99 -2.15
CA THR A 118 9.94 7.40 -2.36
C THR A 118 9.87 5.93 -1.96
N ILE A 119 10.30 5.05 -2.86
CA ILE A 119 10.47 3.63 -2.56
C ILE A 119 11.93 3.43 -2.17
N VAL A 120 12.15 2.89 -0.98
CA VAL A 120 13.48 2.53 -0.49
C VAL A 120 13.52 1.02 -0.33
N ALA A 121 14.58 0.38 -0.80
CA ALA A 121 14.78 -1.04 -0.56
C ALA A 121 14.95 -1.29 0.94
N GLY A 122 14.25 -2.31 1.46
CA GLY A 122 14.48 -2.75 2.83
C GLY A 122 15.89 -3.30 2.99
N THR A 123 16.57 -2.95 4.07
CA THR A 123 17.77 -3.65 4.51
C THR A 123 17.35 -4.96 5.17
N ARG A 124 17.91 -6.10 4.74
CA ARG A 124 17.79 -7.36 5.49
C ARG A 124 18.33 -7.11 6.90
N GLU A 125 17.48 -7.11 7.92
CA GLU A 125 17.95 -7.30 9.29
C GLU A 125 18.45 -8.75 9.36
N GLN A 126 19.77 -8.91 9.32
CA GLN A 126 20.40 -10.16 9.75
C GLN A 126 20.24 -10.18 11.26
N ASN A 127 19.35 -11.04 11.76
CA ASN A 127 19.37 -11.43 13.16
C ASN A 127 20.75 -12.04 13.46
N VAL A 128 21.59 -11.29 14.17
CA VAL A 128 22.84 -11.78 14.78
C VAL A 128 22.51 -12.41 16.11
#